data_AF-A0A8E0ISD3-F1
#
_entry.id   AF-A0A8E0ISD3-F1
#
_cell.length_a   1.000
_cell.length_b   1.000
_cell.length_c   1.000
_cell.angle_alpha   90.00
_cell.angle_beta   90.00
_cell.angle_gamma   90.00
#
_symmetry.space_group_name_H-M   'P 1'
#
loop_
_entity.id
_entity.type
_entity.pdbx_description
1 polymer ?
#
loop_
_entity_poly.entity_id
_entity_poly.type
_entity_poly.pdbx_seq_one_letter_code
_entity_poly.pdbx_strand_id
1 'polypeptide(L)'
;FRNALYPYGWEPGDEVKARGKQVDALTQLIKAADHENMGMYTVFSQKTTYPDFAPSMEYLYPYIGATIHVLRDVDTTFDSIVIMIDHRNELEGNQLVMGADIVSRYLTLSLERPIKVRFEFADSREHLGLQLSDFVANAALRLSNDELSLIGISPMPELGVSQHDQLVRLTLLGLQQVVMGVRAERAATPSKHSQPDRFMQLIFDATYADSDQVRGALPVVKNAVEQLIDVLPNARVGQISGMPNQSWYDMTARMAGLLRYINKDPKPYGRVLAKIESVTKTAADELEMALDSDDKAKH
;
A
#
# COMPACT_ATOMS: atom_id res chain seq x y z
N PHE A 1 22.19 10.00 18.50
CA PHE A 1 21.92 11.03 17.47
C PHE A 1 21.90 12.45 18.05
N ARG A 2 20.96 12.78 18.95
CA ARG A 2 20.83 14.10 19.60
C ARG A 2 22.16 14.69 20.06
N ASN A 3 22.93 13.95 20.85
CA ASN A 3 24.19 14.43 21.42
C ASN A 3 25.30 14.66 20.37
N ALA A 4 25.27 13.92 19.26
CA ALA A 4 26.25 14.06 18.20
C ALA A 4 25.95 15.26 17.29
N LEU A 5 24.67 15.54 17.08
CA LEU A 5 24.19 16.59 16.21
C LEU A 5 24.02 17.94 16.95
N TYR A 6 23.72 17.87 18.25
CA TYR A 6 23.52 18.99 19.16
C TYR A 6 24.39 18.86 20.43
N PRO A 7 25.73 18.95 20.30
CA PRO A 7 26.65 18.73 21.42
C PRO A 7 26.52 19.76 22.55
N TYR A 8 25.90 20.91 22.28
CA TYR A 8 25.66 21.99 23.25
C TYR A 8 24.21 22.02 23.79
N GLY A 9 23.41 21.01 23.48
CA GLY A 9 21.98 20.97 23.79
C GLY A 9 21.12 21.17 22.54
N TRP A 10 19.96 20.53 22.55
CA TRP A 10 18.92 20.65 21.52
C TRP A 10 17.68 21.26 22.14
N GLU A 11 17.18 22.32 21.54
CA GLU A 11 15.92 22.96 21.88
C GLU A 11 14.86 22.72 20.78
N PRO A 12 13.56 22.64 21.13
CA PRO A 12 12.50 22.57 20.14
C PRO A 12 12.59 23.75 19.16
N GLY A 13 12.65 23.46 17.85
CA GLY A 13 12.91 24.47 16.81
C GLY A 13 14.29 24.37 16.17
N ASP A 14 15.25 23.73 16.83
CA ASP A 14 16.58 23.50 16.29
C ASP A 14 16.56 22.50 15.13
N GLU A 15 17.26 22.87 14.05
CA GLU A 15 17.30 22.09 12.82
C GLU A 15 18.71 22.07 12.23
N VAL A 16 19.22 20.87 11.96
CA VAL A 16 20.46 20.70 11.19
C VAL A 16 20.15 19.96 9.91
N LYS A 17 20.51 20.57 8.78
CA LYS A 17 20.34 19.95 7.47
C LYS A 17 21.47 18.97 7.15
N ALA A 18 21.12 17.85 6.54
CA ALA A 18 22.10 16.89 6.00
C ALA A 18 22.85 17.46 4.78
N ARG A 19 22.18 18.31 3.99
CA ARG A 19 22.73 18.92 2.77
C ARG A 19 24.00 19.72 3.08
N GLY A 20 25.04 19.52 2.27
CA GLY A 20 26.33 20.22 2.42
C GLY A 20 27.29 19.61 3.44
N LYS A 21 26.88 18.62 4.24
CA LYS A 21 27.81 17.88 5.11
C LYS A 21 28.71 16.95 4.29
N GLN A 22 29.96 16.82 4.73
CA GLN A 22 30.92 15.85 4.17
C GLN A 22 30.50 14.42 4.50
N VAL A 23 30.88 13.46 3.65
CA VAL A 23 30.50 12.04 3.79
C VAL A 23 30.95 11.44 5.12
N ASP A 24 32.16 11.76 5.58
CA ASP A 24 32.68 11.27 6.86
C ASP A 24 31.84 11.75 8.05
N ALA A 25 31.51 13.05 8.06
CA ALA A 25 30.69 13.64 9.10
C ALA A 25 29.26 13.06 9.09
N LEU A 26 28.69 12.84 7.90
CA LEU A 26 27.39 12.20 7.72
C LEU A 26 27.39 10.77 8.31
N THR A 27 28.40 9.99 7.96
CA THR A 27 28.60 8.61 8.44
C THR A 27 28.72 8.54 9.95
N GLN A 28 29.53 9.42 10.56
CA GLN A 28 29.69 9.48 12.01
C GLN A 28 28.38 9.82 12.73
N LEU A 29 27.59 10.75 12.19
CA LEU A 29 26.30 11.13 12.77
C LEU A 29 25.28 9.99 12.72
N ILE A 30 25.22 9.25 11.61
CA ILE A 30 24.33 8.09 11.45
C ILE A 30 24.74 6.95 12.39
N LYS A 31 26.03 6.61 12.48
CA LYS A 31 26.52 5.60 13.45
C LYS A 31 26.21 6.00 14.89
N ALA A 32 26.32 7.29 15.22
CA ALA A 32 25.96 7.78 16.54
C ALA A 32 24.45 7.79 16.82
N ALA A 33 23.62 7.53 15.82
CA ALA A 33 22.17 7.39 15.96
C ALA A 33 21.74 5.98 16.37
N ASP A 34 22.60 4.98 16.17
CA ASP A 34 22.29 3.58 16.34
C ASP A 34 21.72 3.27 17.74
N HIS A 35 20.67 2.45 17.77
CA HIS A 35 19.91 2.12 18.97
C HIS A 35 19.22 0.76 18.78
N GLU A 36 19.21 -0.08 19.81
CA GLU A 36 18.71 -1.46 19.75
C GLU A 36 17.27 -1.60 19.24
N ASN A 37 16.42 -0.61 19.51
CA ASN A 37 15.02 -0.56 19.09
C ASN A 37 14.77 0.27 17.81
N MET A 38 15.81 0.58 17.04
CA MET A 38 15.71 1.41 15.84
C MET A 38 16.30 0.66 14.63
N GLY A 39 15.51 0.56 13.57
CA GLY A 39 16.00 0.14 12.26
C GLY A 39 16.08 1.35 11.32
N MET A 40 17.21 1.49 10.62
CA MET A 40 17.36 2.49 9.56
C MET A 40 17.32 1.78 8.21
N TYR A 41 16.36 2.18 7.37
CA TYR A 41 16.13 1.57 6.08
C TYR A 41 16.13 2.64 5.00
N THR A 42 16.54 2.27 3.80
CA THR A 42 16.37 3.12 2.63
C THR A 42 15.76 2.32 1.49
N VAL A 43 14.90 2.96 0.71
CA VAL A 43 14.37 2.37 -0.51
C VAL A 43 14.44 3.41 -1.61
N PHE A 44 14.85 2.99 -2.81
CA PHE A 44 14.84 3.85 -3.97
C PHE A 44 13.54 3.66 -4.76
N SER A 45 13.04 4.74 -5.36
CA SER A 45 11.89 4.69 -6.28
C SER A 45 12.27 5.36 -7.59
N GLN A 46 12.13 4.64 -8.70
CA GLN A 46 12.40 5.19 -10.05
C GLN A 46 11.49 6.36 -10.40
N LYS A 47 10.33 6.45 -9.74
CA LYS A 47 9.34 7.48 -9.98
C LYS A 47 9.02 8.20 -8.68
N THR A 48 8.97 9.52 -8.77
CA THR A 48 8.45 10.37 -7.70
C THR A 48 6.92 10.33 -7.66
N THR A 49 6.28 9.90 -8.75
CA THR A 49 4.82 9.91 -8.91
C THR A 49 4.33 8.67 -9.67
N TYR A 50 3.12 8.21 -9.33
CA TYR A 50 2.45 7.05 -9.94
C TYR A 50 1.06 7.43 -10.49
N PRO A 51 0.94 7.88 -11.75
CA PRO A 51 -0.26 8.55 -12.30
C PRO A 51 -1.49 7.65 -12.48
N ASP A 52 -1.40 6.38 -12.12
CA ASP A 52 -2.55 5.47 -12.09
C ASP A 52 -3.36 5.62 -10.80
N PHE A 53 -2.76 6.22 -9.76
CA PHE A 53 -3.44 6.59 -8.53
C PHE A 53 -4.13 7.95 -8.67
N ALA A 54 -5.09 8.23 -7.79
CA ALA A 54 -5.65 9.57 -7.68
C ALA A 54 -4.52 10.55 -7.29
N PRO A 55 -4.62 11.85 -7.64
CA PRO A 55 -3.58 12.84 -7.34
C PRO A 55 -3.13 12.84 -5.86
N SER A 56 -4.06 12.57 -4.94
CA SER A 56 -3.81 12.46 -3.49
C SER A 56 -2.93 11.28 -3.07
N MET A 57 -2.95 10.20 -3.84
CA MET A 57 -2.22 8.95 -3.56
C MET A 57 -0.96 8.83 -4.42
N GLU A 58 -0.91 9.55 -5.54
CA GLU A 58 0.21 9.54 -6.48
C GLU A 58 1.56 9.86 -5.79
N TYR A 59 1.59 10.91 -4.97
CA TYR A 59 2.77 11.34 -4.20
C TYR A 59 2.98 10.55 -2.91
N LEU A 60 1.92 9.94 -2.39
CA LEU A 60 1.96 9.16 -1.15
C LEU A 60 2.48 7.74 -1.38
N TYR A 61 2.27 7.20 -2.59
CA TYR A 61 2.62 5.82 -2.93
C TYR A 61 4.08 5.45 -2.63
N PRO A 62 5.11 6.27 -2.94
CA PRO A 62 6.48 5.92 -2.58
C PRO A 62 6.67 5.70 -1.07
N TYR A 63 6.02 6.51 -0.22
CA TYR A 63 6.06 6.36 1.23
C TYR A 63 5.35 5.09 1.69
N ILE A 64 4.22 4.77 1.07
CA ILE A 64 3.48 3.53 1.33
C ILE A 64 4.32 2.31 0.93
N GLY A 65 4.89 2.32 -0.27
CA GLY A 65 5.75 1.25 -0.76
C GLY A 65 6.96 1.03 0.15
N ALA A 66 7.62 2.12 0.56
CA ALA A 66 8.71 2.07 1.53
C ALA A 66 8.28 1.45 2.86
N THR A 67 7.12 1.88 3.38
CA THR A 67 6.59 1.33 4.63
C THR A 67 6.33 -0.17 4.51
N ILE A 68 5.70 -0.62 3.42
CA ILE A 68 5.40 -2.04 3.20
C ILE A 68 6.70 -2.88 3.11
N HIS A 69 7.72 -2.39 2.41
CA HIS A 69 9.03 -3.04 2.34
C HIS A 69 9.67 -3.17 3.73
N VAL A 70 9.69 -2.09 4.49
CA VAL A 70 10.24 -2.09 5.85
C VAL A 70 9.48 -3.07 6.74
N LEU A 71 8.15 -2.98 6.79
CA LEU A 71 7.32 -3.81 7.66
C LEU A 71 7.38 -5.30 7.35
N ARG A 72 7.77 -5.68 6.13
CA ARG A 72 8.00 -7.08 5.77
C ARG A 72 9.25 -7.65 6.44
N ASP A 73 10.27 -6.83 6.62
CA ASP A 73 11.57 -7.25 7.14
C ASP A 73 11.71 -7.01 8.65
N VAL A 74 10.80 -6.23 9.26
CA VAL A 74 10.76 -6.10 10.71
C VAL A 74 10.17 -7.38 11.32
N ASP A 75 11.00 -8.12 12.06
CA ASP A 75 10.60 -9.27 12.88
C ASP A 75 9.88 -8.82 14.16
N THR A 76 8.72 -8.17 14.00
CA THR A 76 7.88 -7.75 15.13
C THR A 76 6.41 -7.76 14.78
N THR A 77 5.58 -8.04 15.77
CA THR A 77 4.12 -7.95 15.66
C THR A 77 3.66 -6.57 16.12
N PHE A 78 2.97 -5.84 15.25
CA PHE A 78 2.38 -4.54 15.55
C PHE A 78 0.86 -4.60 15.42
N ASP A 79 0.13 -3.93 16.31
CA ASP A 79 -1.34 -3.76 16.19
C ASP A 79 -1.71 -2.35 15.73
N SER A 80 -0.76 -1.41 15.88
CA SER A 80 -0.89 -0.02 15.46
C SER A 80 0.42 0.51 14.91
N ILE A 81 0.35 1.27 13.83
CA ILE A 81 1.50 1.89 13.16
C ILE A 81 1.22 3.38 13.00
N VAL A 82 2.21 4.20 13.36
CA VAL A 82 2.21 5.64 13.10
C VAL A 82 3.31 5.92 12.08
N ILE A 83 2.92 6.51 10.95
CA ILE A 83 3.82 6.89 9.87
C ILE A 83 3.89 8.42 9.86
N MET A 84 5.02 8.93 10.30
CA MET A 84 5.31 10.36 10.29
C MET A 84 6.00 10.72 8.98
N ILE A 85 5.48 11.72 8.29
CA ILE A 85 6.05 12.25 7.06
C ILE A 85 6.37 13.73 7.30
N ASP A 86 7.53 14.18 6.85
CA ASP A 86 7.83 15.60 6.85
C ASP A 86 6.83 16.35 5.94
N HIS A 87 6.56 17.61 6.26
CA HIS A 87 5.56 18.39 5.53
C HIS A 87 5.93 18.53 4.05
N ARG A 88 4.96 18.22 3.17
CA ARG A 88 5.08 18.35 1.72
C ARG A 88 3.91 19.12 1.14
N ASN A 89 4.22 20.05 0.22
CA ASN A 89 3.21 20.90 -0.42
C ASN A 89 2.23 20.10 -1.29
N GLU A 90 2.65 18.92 -1.77
CA GLU A 90 1.84 18.06 -2.63
C GLU A 90 0.87 17.16 -1.84
N LEU A 91 0.97 17.14 -0.51
CA LEU A 91 0.14 16.29 0.36
C LEU A 91 -0.70 17.15 1.32
N GLU A 92 -1.99 16.83 1.40
CA GLU A 92 -2.94 17.47 2.32
C GLU A 92 -3.41 16.49 3.42
N GLY A 93 -3.87 17.01 4.56
CA GLY A 93 -4.24 16.18 5.72
C GLY A 93 -5.37 15.18 5.46
N ASN A 94 -6.36 15.53 4.63
CA ASN A 94 -7.43 14.63 4.19
C ASN A 94 -6.90 13.44 3.34
N GLN A 95 -5.80 13.64 2.63
CA GLN A 95 -5.13 12.61 1.82
C GLN A 95 -4.38 11.63 2.71
N LEU A 96 -3.77 12.11 3.80
CA LEU A 96 -3.13 11.24 4.80
C LEU A 96 -4.12 10.27 5.44
N VAL A 97 -5.33 10.74 5.78
CA VAL A 97 -6.39 9.86 6.33
C VAL A 97 -6.79 8.78 5.32
N MET A 98 -6.89 9.13 4.04
CA MET A 98 -7.18 8.16 2.98
C MET A 98 -6.04 7.15 2.81
N GLY A 99 -4.80 7.61 2.78
CA GLY A 99 -3.62 6.75 2.72
C GLY A 99 -3.54 5.80 3.90
N ALA A 100 -3.79 6.29 5.11
CA ALA A 100 -3.83 5.48 6.32
C ALA A 100 -4.89 4.37 6.26
N ASP A 101 -6.11 4.67 5.80
CA ASP A 101 -7.17 3.67 5.59
C ASP A 101 -6.74 2.62 4.55
N ILE A 102 -6.20 3.05 3.41
CA ILE A 102 -5.72 2.13 2.37
C ILE A 102 -4.59 1.22 2.89
N VAL A 103 -3.60 1.76 3.61
CA VAL A 103 -2.49 0.97 4.15
C VAL A 103 -2.94 0.03 5.27
N SER A 104 -3.81 0.50 6.16
CA SER A 104 -4.46 -0.31 7.20
C SER A 104 -5.14 -1.53 6.58
N ARG A 105 -5.91 -1.29 5.51
CA ARG A 105 -6.61 -2.34 4.78
C ARG A 105 -5.63 -3.30 4.08
N TYR A 106 -4.62 -2.77 3.41
CA TYR A 106 -3.56 -3.56 2.78
C TYR A 106 -2.85 -4.48 3.79
N LEU A 107 -2.44 -3.95 4.95
CA LEU A 107 -1.75 -4.73 5.96
C LEU A 107 -2.68 -5.77 6.58
N THR A 108 -3.95 -5.44 6.77
CA THR A 108 -4.95 -6.40 7.23
C THR A 108 -5.12 -7.56 6.25
N LEU A 109 -5.15 -7.26 4.94
CA LEU A 109 -5.18 -8.28 3.88
C LEU A 109 -3.93 -9.15 3.88
N SER A 110 -2.76 -8.54 4.02
CA SER A 110 -1.48 -9.23 3.91
C SER A 110 -1.10 -10.03 5.16
N LEU A 111 -1.57 -9.61 6.34
CA LEU A 111 -1.24 -10.22 7.63
C LEU A 111 -2.41 -10.99 8.25
N GLU A 112 -3.56 -11.00 7.57
CA GLU A 112 -4.80 -11.68 7.99
C GLU A 112 -5.25 -11.30 9.41
N ARG A 113 -4.95 -10.06 9.84
CA ARG A 113 -5.34 -9.51 11.14
C ARG A 113 -5.50 -8.00 11.09
N PRO A 114 -6.43 -7.39 11.85
CA PRO A 114 -6.64 -5.94 11.81
C PRO A 114 -5.41 -5.16 12.27
N ILE A 115 -4.94 -4.22 11.43
CA ILE A 115 -3.82 -3.32 11.77
C ILE A 115 -4.29 -1.87 11.70
N LYS A 116 -4.14 -1.12 12.80
CA LYS A 116 -4.45 0.32 12.79
C LYS A 116 -3.29 1.09 12.20
N VAL A 117 -3.54 1.96 11.24
CA VAL A 117 -2.50 2.82 10.65
C VAL A 117 -2.93 4.26 10.75
N ARG A 118 -1.98 5.14 11.07
CA ARG A 118 -2.16 6.59 11.10
C ARG A 118 -1.00 7.25 10.35
N PHE A 119 -1.33 8.21 9.51
CA PHE A 119 -0.37 9.08 8.84
C PHE A 119 -0.48 10.46 9.47
N GLU A 120 0.66 11.05 9.78
CA GLU A 120 0.76 12.42 10.28
C GLU A 120 1.83 13.18 9.54
N PHE A 121 1.55 14.45 9.30
CA PHE A 121 2.65 15.39 9.13
C PHE A 121 3.25 15.72 10.48
N ALA A 122 4.56 15.84 10.50
CA ALA A 122 5.31 16.26 11.65
C ALA A 122 6.40 17.23 11.21
N ASP A 123 6.70 18.21 12.06
CA ASP A 123 7.81 19.13 11.82
C ASP A 123 9.12 18.44 12.22
N SER A 124 10.06 18.35 11.28
CA SER A 124 11.39 17.81 11.57
C SER A 124 12.11 18.56 12.71
N ARG A 125 11.77 19.82 12.98
CA ARG A 125 12.27 20.59 14.14
C ARG A 125 11.81 20.08 15.50
N GLU A 126 10.74 19.30 15.53
CA GLU A 126 10.19 18.72 16.77
C GLU A 126 10.48 17.21 16.85
N HIS A 127 10.83 16.58 15.73
CA HIS A 127 11.03 15.13 15.63
C HIS A 127 12.43 14.77 15.11
N LEU A 128 13.34 14.42 16.04
CA LEU A 128 14.70 13.98 15.70
C LEU A 128 14.76 12.78 14.75
N GLY A 129 13.76 11.89 14.78
CA GLY A 129 13.65 10.77 13.84
C GLY A 129 13.43 11.24 12.40
N LEU A 130 12.65 12.30 12.18
CA LEU A 130 12.50 12.92 10.86
C LEU A 130 13.80 13.57 10.40
N GLN A 131 14.49 14.32 11.27
CA GLN A 131 15.83 14.83 10.93
C GLN A 131 16.80 13.70 10.59
N LEU A 132 16.80 12.60 11.35
CA LEU A 132 17.65 11.45 11.03
C LEU A 132 17.31 10.85 9.66
N SER A 133 16.03 10.77 9.29
CA SER A 133 15.60 10.25 8.00
C SER A 133 16.18 11.05 6.82
N ASP A 134 16.30 12.38 6.94
CA ASP A 134 16.99 13.23 5.97
C ASP A 134 18.47 12.87 5.81
N PHE A 135 19.16 12.53 6.91
CA PHE A 135 20.56 12.10 6.89
C PHE A 135 20.71 10.73 6.24
N VAL A 136 19.83 9.79 6.58
CA VAL A 136 19.76 8.45 5.97
C VAL A 136 19.52 8.57 4.45
N ALA A 137 18.55 9.38 4.03
CA ALA A 137 18.28 9.63 2.62
C ALA A 137 19.47 10.29 1.91
N ASN A 138 20.14 11.24 2.55
CA ASN A 138 21.32 11.89 1.98
C ASN A 138 22.51 10.92 1.82
N ALA A 139 22.69 10.02 2.77
CA ALA A 139 23.71 8.97 2.71
C ALA A 139 23.41 8.00 1.57
N ALA A 140 22.15 7.58 1.44
CA ALA A 140 21.71 6.67 0.37
C ALA A 140 21.95 7.23 -1.04
N LEU A 141 21.99 8.55 -1.21
CA LEU A 141 22.30 9.19 -2.49
C LEU A 141 23.81 9.28 -2.81
N ARG A 142 24.69 8.99 -1.85
CA ARG A 142 26.14 9.24 -1.97
C ARG A 142 27.00 8.01 -1.72
N LEU A 143 26.46 7.01 -1.05
CA LEU A 143 27.15 5.78 -0.64
C LEU A 143 26.61 4.57 -1.42
N SER A 144 27.46 3.57 -1.59
CA SER A 144 27.07 2.25 -2.09
C SER A 144 26.29 1.45 -1.04
N ASN A 145 25.60 0.39 -1.47
CA ASN A 145 24.83 -0.49 -0.55
C ASN A 145 25.72 -1.13 0.54
N ASP A 146 26.95 -1.49 0.21
CA ASP A 146 27.91 -2.04 1.17
C ASP A 146 28.31 -0.99 2.20
N GLU A 147 28.59 0.24 1.76
CA GLU A 147 28.91 1.37 2.65
C GLU A 147 27.72 1.74 3.55
N LEU A 148 26.49 1.70 3.03
CA LEU A 148 25.27 1.93 3.83
C LEU A 148 25.11 0.88 4.94
N SER A 149 25.34 -0.39 4.59
CA SER A 149 25.25 -1.50 5.54
C SER A 149 26.28 -1.38 6.66
N LEU A 150 27.50 -0.93 6.34
CA LEU A 150 28.58 -0.68 7.32
C LEU A 150 28.28 0.46 8.32
N ILE A 151 27.27 1.29 8.04
CA ILE A 151 26.85 2.39 8.90
C ILE A 151 25.48 2.14 9.54
N GLY A 152 24.97 0.91 9.44
CA GLY A 152 23.71 0.48 10.06
C GLY A 152 22.45 0.82 9.27
N ILE A 153 22.58 1.22 8.00
CA ILE A 153 21.43 1.41 7.11
C ILE A 153 21.23 0.16 6.28
N SER A 154 20.02 -0.39 6.30
CA SER A 154 19.63 -1.53 5.48
C SER A 154 19.04 -1.04 4.14
N PRO A 155 19.75 -1.19 3.01
CA PRO A 155 19.20 -0.85 1.70
C PRO A 155 18.19 -1.91 1.24
N MET A 156 16.96 -1.48 0.99
CA MET A 156 15.87 -2.32 0.49
C MET A 156 15.86 -2.37 -1.04
N PRO A 157 15.27 -3.42 -1.65
CA PRO A 157 15.07 -3.50 -3.09
C PRO A 157 14.30 -2.29 -3.64
N GLU A 158 14.64 -1.85 -4.85
CA GLU A 158 14.01 -0.72 -5.50
C GLU A 158 12.50 -0.93 -5.72
N LEU A 159 11.70 0.11 -5.43
CA LEU A 159 10.24 0.06 -5.57
C LEU A 159 9.82 -0.04 -7.03
N GLY A 160 8.93 -0.99 -7.30
CA GLY A 160 8.27 -1.16 -8.60
C GLY A 160 9.06 -2.01 -9.59
N VAL A 161 10.17 -2.61 -9.16
CA VAL A 161 11.00 -3.50 -9.99
C VAL A 161 10.53 -4.95 -9.87
N SER A 162 10.16 -5.39 -8.67
CA SER A 162 9.81 -6.80 -8.44
C SER A 162 8.37 -7.11 -8.85
N GLN A 163 8.09 -8.39 -9.16
CA GLN A 163 6.72 -8.86 -9.37
C GLN A 163 5.85 -8.64 -8.13
N HIS A 164 6.43 -8.74 -6.93
CA HIS A 164 5.74 -8.44 -5.69
C HIS A 164 5.28 -6.98 -5.64
N ASP A 165 6.13 -6.02 -6.02
CA ASP A 165 5.74 -4.61 -6.07
C ASP A 165 4.58 -4.34 -7.03
N GLN A 166 4.49 -5.12 -8.11
CA GLN A 166 3.34 -5.05 -9.02
C GLN A 166 2.06 -5.53 -8.35
N LEU A 167 2.11 -6.61 -7.56
CA LEU A 167 0.96 -7.07 -6.76
C LEU A 167 0.56 -6.01 -5.75
N VAL A 168 1.51 -5.52 -4.95
CA VAL A 168 1.29 -4.46 -3.95
C VAL A 168 0.62 -3.25 -4.59
N ARG A 169 1.16 -2.80 -5.72
CA ARG A 169 0.63 -1.66 -6.46
C ARG A 169 -0.81 -1.87 -6.92
N LEU A 170 -1.13 -3.03 -7.47
CA LEU A 170 -2.48 -3.32 -7.95
C LEU A 170 -3.47 -3.46 -6.80
N THR A 171 -3.09 -4.13 -5.72
CA THR A 171 -3.90 -4.20 -4.50
C THR A 171 -4.21 -2.80 -3.97
N LEU A 172 -3.21 -1.92 -3.88
CA LEU A 172 -3.40 -0.53 -3.45
C LEU A 172 -4.31 0.27 -4.40
N LEU A 173 -4.24 0.02 -5.72
CA LEU A 173 -5.15 0.65 -6.69
C LEU A 173 -6.60 0.19 -6.51
N GLY A 174 -6.82 -1.10 -6.28
CA GLY A 174 -8.15 -1.64 -5.98
C GLY A 174 -8.71 -1.11 -4.67
N LEU A 175 -7.87 -1.05 -3.63
CA LEU A 175 -8.23 -0.46 -2.33
C LEU A 175 -8.58 1.01 -2.47
N GLN A 176 -7.83 1.78 -3.27
CA GLN A 176 -8.17 3.16 -3.54
C GLN A 176 -9.55 3.27 -4.20
N GLN A 177 -9.86 2.44 -5.20
CA GLN A 177 -11.17 2.46 -5.85
C GLN A 177 -12.30 2.18 -4.86
N VAL A 178 -12.11 1.23 -3.95
CA VAL A 178 -13.11 0.88 -2.94
C VAL A 178 -13.25 1.97 -1.87
N VAL A 179 -12.15 2.46 -1.30
CA VAL A 179 -12.19 3.55 -0.30
C VAL A 179 -12.79 4.83 -0.91
N MET A 180 -12.45 5.15 -2.17
CA MET A 180 -13.03 6.29 -2.87
C MET A 180 -14.49 6.03 -3.25
N GLY A 181 -14.86 4.81 -3.65
CA GLY A 181 -16.23 4.39 -3.96
C GLY A 181 -17.15 4.48 -2.75
N VAL A 182 -16.74 3.96 -1.59
CA VAL A 182 -17.48 4.10 -0.31
C VAL A 182 -17.65 5.58 0.07
N ARG A 183 -16.65 6.42 -0.18
CA ARG A 183 -16.76 7.88 0.04
C ARG A 183 -17.66 8.55 -1.01
N ALA A 184 -17.67 8.06 -2.25
CA ALA A 184 -18.47 8.59 -3.35
C ALA A 184 -19.93 8.13 -3.32
N GLU A 185 -20.25 6.95 -2.79
CA GLU A 185 -21.64 6.50 -2.55
C GLU A 185 -22.32 7.35 -1.48
N ARG A 186 -21.55 7.83 -0.49
CA ARG A 186 -21.99 8.91 0.42
C ARG A 186 -22.19 10.26 -0.28
N ALA A 187 -21.69 10.40 -1.51
CA ALA A 187 -21.74 11.58 -2.36
C ALA A 187 -22.36 11.26 -3.76
N ALA A 188 -23.41 10.44 -3.81
CA ALA A 188 -24.37 10.30 -4.91
C ALA A 188 -23.87 10.39 -6.38
N THR A 189 -23.42 9.27 -6.96
CA THR A 189 -23.73 8.87 -8.36
C THR A 189 -23.43 7.36 -8.57
N PRO A 190 -24.28 6.55 -9.23
CA PRO A 190 -23.99 5.13 -9.46
C PRO A 190 -22.84 4.93 -10.45
N SER A 191 -21.93 4.01 -10.15
CA SER A 191 -20.87 3.57 -11.06
C SER A 191 -21.43 2.95 -12.36
N LYS A 192 -20.72 3.13 -13.49
CA LYS A 192 -21.00 2.45 -14.77
C LYS A 192 -20.71 0.95 -14.75
N HIS A 193 -20.03 0.44 -13.72
CA HIS A 193 -19.61 -0.96 -13.55
C HIS A 193 -20.10 -1.51 -12.21
N SER A 194 -21.41 -1.40 -11.96
CA SER A 194 -21.97 -1.68 -10.64
C SER A 194 -21.73 -3.11 -10.15
N GLN A 195 -21.70 -4.13 -11.02
CA GLN A 195 -21.43 -5.50 -10.58
C GLN A 195 -19.93 -5.82 -10.37
N PRO A 196 -19.02 -5.44 -11.28
CA PRO A 196 -17.58 -5.60 -11.01
C PRO A 196 -17.11 -4.83 -9.77
N ASP A 197 -17.60 -3.61 -9.57
CA ASP A 197 -17.27 -2.81 -8.39
C ASP A 197 -17.88 -3.42 -7.11
N ARG A 198 -19.15 -3.86 -7.15
CA ARG A 198 -19.79 -4.60 -6.04
C ARG A 198 -19.01 -5.87 -5.71
N PHE A 199 -18.60 -6.63 -6.72
CA PHE A 199 -17.84 -7.86 -6.50
C PHE A 199 -16.49 -7.58 -5.85
N MET A 200 -15.79 -6.53 -6.29
CA MET A 200 -14.55 -6.07 -5.65
C MET A 200 -14.78 -5.67 -4.19
N GLN A 201 -15.85 -4.94 -3.89
CA GLN A 201 -16.24 -4.55 -2.53
C GLN A 201 -16.46 -5.79 -1.65
N LEU A 202 -17.23 -6.77 -2.12
CA LEU A 202 -17.50 -8.00 -1.38
C LEU A 202 -16.23 -8.84 -1.16
N ILE A 203 -15.30 -8.88 -2.14
CA ILE A 203 -13.99 -9.51 -1.96
C ILE A 203 -13.23 -8.84 -0.80
N PHE A 204 -13.29 -7.51 -0.67
CA PHE A 204 -12.71 -6.83 0.48
C PHE A 204 -13.44 -7.16 1.77
N ASP A 205 -14.76 -7.09 1.81
CA ASP A 205 -15.53 -7.34 3.03
C ASP A 205 -15.29 -8.77 3.54
N ALA A 206 -15.19 -9.74 2.63
CA ALA A 206 -14.79 -11.12 2.91
C ALA A 206 -13.43 -11.24 3.60
N THR A 207 -12.51 -10.30 3.37
CA THR A 207 -11.19 -10.34 4.03
C THR A 207 -11.23 -9.86 5.48
N TYR A 208 -12.27 -9.11 5.86
CA TYR A 208 -12.49 -8.70 7.25
C TYR A 208 -13.40 -9.66 8.01
N ALA A 209 -14.09 -10.55 7.30
CA ALA A 209 -14.97 -11.53 7.90
C ALA A 209 -14.19 -12.77 8.33
N ASP A 210 -14.00 -12.93 9.63
CA ASP A 210 -13.45 -14.15 10.21
C ASP A 210 -14.56 -15.21 10.33
N SER A 211 -14.78 -15.96 9.24
CA SER A 211 -15.86 -16.95 9.13
C SER A 211 -15.49 -18.13 8.24
N ASP A 212 -15.83 -19.35 8.67
CA ASP A 212 -15.61 -20.56 7.87
C ASP A 212 -16.46 -20.56 6.59
N GLN A 213 -17.63 -19.94 6.60
CA GLN A 213 -18.48 -19.80 5.42
C GLN A 213 -17.83 -18.88 4.38
N VAL A 214 -17.29 -17.76 4.83
CA VAL A 214 -16.55 -16.84 3.96
C VAL A 214 -15.28 -17.50 3.43
N ARG A 215 -14.49 -18.17 4.27
CA ARG A 215 -13.32 -18.96 3.82
C ARG A 215 -13.72 -20.01 2.77
N GLY A 216 -14.88 -20.65 2.95
CA GLY A 216 -15.46 -21.60 2.01
C GLY A 216 -15.89 -20.99 0.65
N ALA A 217 -16.06 -19.68 0.56
CA ALA A 217 -16.40 -18.97 -0.67
C ALA A 217 -15.18 -18.62 -1.55
N LEU A 218 -13.95 -18.69 -1.03
CA LEU A 218 -12.74 -18.37 -1.78
C LEU A 218 -12.61 -19.14 -3.12
N PRO A 219 -12.92 -20.45 -3.21
CA PRO A 219 -12.89 -21.17 -4.48
C PRO A 219 -13.86 -20.61 -5.54
N VAL A 220 -15.04 -20.14 -5.12
CA VAL A 220 -16.01 -19.49 -6.02
C VAL A 220 -15.41 -18.22 -6.60
N VAL A 221 -14.83 -17.38 -5.73
CA VAL A 221 -14.19 -16.14 -6.13
C VAL A 221 -13.02 -16.39 -7.08
N LYS A 222 -12.18 -17.39 -6.78
CA LYS A 222 -11.08 -17.82 -7.66
C LYS A 222 -11.57 -18.20 -9.05
N ASN A 223 -12.58 -19.07 -9.12
CA ASN A 223 -13.16 -19.50 -10.39
C ASN A 223 -13.77 -18.33 -11.18
N ALA A 224 -14.42 -17.39 -10.49
CA ALA A 224 -14.99 -16.20 -11.12
C ALA A 224 -13.88 -15.30 -11.70
N VAL A 225 -12.85 -15.01 -10.92
CA VAL A 225 -11.70 -14.20 -11.36
C VAL A 225 -10.98 -14.85 -12.54
N GLU A 226 -10.80 -16.17 -12.55
CA GLU A 226 -10.22 -16.92 -13.67
C GLU A 226 -11.08 -16.80 -14.95
N GLN A 227 -12.39 -17.01 -14.85
CA GLN A 227 -13.32 -16.79 -15.98
C GLN A 227 -13.28 -15.35 -16.52
N LEU A 228 -13.11 -14.37 -15.63
CA LEU A 228 -13.00 -12.96 -16.02
C LEU A 228 -11.67 -12.68 -16.73
N ILE A 229 -10.57 -13.32 -16.30
CA ILE A 229 -9.26 -13.20 -16.96
C ILE A 229 -9.33 -13.83 -18.35
N ASP A 230 -9.96 -15.00 -18.52
CA ASP A 230 -10.04 -15.72 -19.80
C ASP A 230 -10.74 -14.92 -20.92
N VAL A 231 -11.60 -13.97 -20.57
CA VAL A 231 -12.30 -13.12 -21.54
C VAL A 231 -11.54 -11.84 -21.90
N LEU A 232 -10.37 -11.59 -21.29
CA LEU A 232 -9.51 -10.44 -21.59
C LEU A 232 -8.59 -10.72 -22.79
N PRO A 233 -8.07 -9.69 -23.48
CA PRO A 233 -7.08 -9.89 -24.54
C PRO A 233 -5.78 -10.50 -24.03
N ASN A 234 -5.18 -11.42 -24.81
CA ASN A 234 -3.99 -12.22 -24.47
C ASN A 234 -2.83 -11.44 -23.81
N ALA A 235 -2.55 -10.21 -24.26
CA ALA A 235 -1.46 -9.40 -23.70
C ALA A 235 -1.70 -8.95 -22.24
N ARG A 236 -2.97 -8.85 -21.83
CA ARG A 236 -3.39 -8.48 -20.46
C ARG A 236 -3.60 -9.71 -19.61
N VAL A 237 -4.08 -10.80 -20.21
CA VAL A 237 -4.14 -12.13 -19.59
C VAL A 237 -2.78 -12.47 -18.99
N GLY A 238 -1.69 -12.40 -19.76
CA GLY A 238 -0.35 -12.75 -19.27
C GLY A 238 0.13 -11.91 -18.08
N GLN A 239 -0.31 -10.66 -17.95
CA GLN A 239 0.04 -9.80 -16.81
C GLN A 239 -0.69 -10.22 -15.55
N ILE A 240 -2.00 -10.50 -15.64
CA ILE A 240 -2.85 -10.82 -14.48
C ILE A 240 -2.78 -12.31 -14.12
N SER A 241 -2.70 -13.20 -15.11
CA SER A 241 -2.65 -14.66 -14.91
C SER A 241 -1.37 -15.12 -14.24
N GLY A 242 -0.27 -14.39 -14.43
CA GLY A 242 1.02 -14.67 -13.78
C GLY A 242 1.09 -14.30 -12.30
N MET A 243 0.06 -13.66 -11.73
CA MET A 243 -0.01 -13.34 -10.30
C MET A 243 -0.25 -14.62 -9.47
N PRO A 244 0.02 -14.64 -8.15
CA PRO A 244 -0.45 -15.72 -7.29
C PRO A 244 -1.99 -15.80 -7.26
N ASN A 245 -2.59 -16.92 -6.87
CA ASN A 245 -4.05 -17.16 -6.83
C ASN A 245 -4.52 -17.95 -5.61
N GLN A 246 -3.80 -17.89 -4.50
CA GLN A 246 -4.02 -18.76 -3.33
C GLN A 246 -4.84 -18.09 -2.23
N SER A 247 -4.73 -16.77 -2.08
CA SER A 247 -5.30 -16.02 -0.96
C SER A 247 -6.37 -15.02 -1.39
N TRP A 248 -7.09 -14.46 -0.41
CA TRP A 248 -7.95 -13.30 -0.63
C TRP A 248 -7.17 -12.07 -1.12
N TYR A 249 -5.97 -11.85 -0.59
CA TYR A 249 -5.05 -10.81 -1.07
C TYR A 249 -4.76 -10.95 -2.57
N ASP A 250 -4.54 -12.18 -3.04
CA ASP A 250 -4.31 -12.46 -4.46
C ASP A 250 -5.54 -12.15 -5.32
N MET A 251 -6.74 -12.49 -4.81
CA MET A 251 -8.01 -12.19 -5.50
C MET A 251 -8.24 -10.69 -5.61
N THR A 252 -7.95 -9.94 -4.54
CA THR A 252 -7.96 -8.49 -4.54
C THR A 252 -7.01 -7.92 -5.60
N ALA A 253 -5.76 -8.37 -5.64
CA ALA A 253 -4.76 -7.87 -6.59
C ALA A 253 -5.19 -8.12 -8.05
N ARG A 254 -5.65 -9.34 -8.33
CA ARG A 254 -6.11 -9.76 -9.67
C ARG A 254 -7.35 -9.00 -10.11
N MET A 255 -8.36 -8.87 -9.24
CA MET A 255 -9.59 -8.15 -9.54
C MET A 255 -9.33 -6.64 -9.73
N ALA A 256 -8.44 -6.04 -8.94
CA ALA A 256 -8.01 -4.66 -9.15
C ALA A 256 -7.32 -4.46 -10.51
N GLY A 257 -6.46 -5.41 -10.91
CA GLY A 257 -5.84 -5.43 -12.24
C GLY A 257 -6.87 -5.50 -13.36
N LEU A 258 -7.91 -6.30 -13.17
CA LEU A 258 -9.01 -6.46 -14.11
C LEU A 258 -9.88 -5.20 -14.23
N LEU A 259 -10.31 -4.61 -13.12
CA LEU A 259 -11.05 -3.35 -13.09
C LEU A 259 -10.25 -2.21 -13.73
N ARG A 260 -8.95 -2.12 -13.43
CA ARG A 260 -8.06 -1.15 -14.07
C ARG A 260 -8.03 -1.33 -15.59
N TYR A 261 -8.06 -2.56 -16.09
CA TYR A 261 -8.13 -2.81 -17.52
C TYR A 261 -9.45 -2.33 -18.13
N ILE A 262 -10.58 -2.74 -17.55
CA ILE A 262 -11.93 -2.35 -18.00
C ILE A 262 -12.08 -0.83 -18.04
N ASN A 263 -11.60 -0.14 -17.00
CA ASN A 263 -11.73 1.31 -16.87
C ASN A 263 -10.82 2.09 -17.84
N LYS A 264 -9.63 1.56 -18.16
CA LYS A 264 -8.67 2.23 -19.06
C LYS A 264 -8.90 1.97 -20.53
N ASP A 265 -9.44 0.80 -20.86
CA ASP A 265 -9.73 0.42 -22.23
C ASP A 265 -11.23 0.12 -22.36
N PRO A 266 -12.07 1.16 -22.58
CA PRO A 266 -13.52 1.01 -22.68
C PRO A 266 -13.96 0.32 -23.98
N LYS A 267 -13.03 -0.24 -24.75
CA LYS A 267 -13.30 -1.08 -25.92
C LYS A 267 -13.30 -2.60 -25.62
N PRO A 268 -13.83 -3.15 -24.52
CA PRO A 268 -14.24 -4.54 -24.56
C PRO A 268 -15.47 -4.61 -25.47
N TYR A 269 -15.40 -5.41 -26.52
CA TYR A 269 -16.54 -5.74 -27.37
C TYR A 269 -17.76 -6.06 -26.50
N GLY A 270 -18.96 -5.53 -26.78
CA GLY A 270 -20.10 -5.57 -25.84
C GLY A 270 -20.48 -6.96 -25.26
N ARG A 271 -20.08 -8.06 -25.93
CA ARG A 271 -20.21 -9.43 -25.40
C ARG A 271 -19.29 -9.71 -24.20
N VAL A 272 -18.08 -9.17 -24.20
CA VAL A 272 -17.10 -9.28 -23.10
C VAL A 272 -17.63 -8.57 -21.87
N LEU A 273 -18.17 -7.35 -22.01
CA LEU A 273 -18.80 -6.62 -20.90
C LEU A 273 -19.99 -7.38 -20.32
N ALA A 274 -20.89 -7.92 -21.15
CA ALA A 274 -22.04 -8.69 -20.66
C ALA A 274 -21.61 -9.96 -19.90
N LYS A 275 -20.54 -10.63 -20.36
CA LYS A 275 -19.99 -11.80 -19.67
C LYS A 275 -19.32 -11.41 -18.34
N ILE A 276 -18.59 -10.29 -18.32
CA ILE A 276 -18.00 -9.74 -17.10
C ILE A 276 -19.10 -9.47 -16.06
N GLU A 277 -20.12 -8.68 -16.42
CA GLU A 277 -21.26 -8.35 -15.55
C GLU A 277 -21.97 -9.61 -15.03
N SER A 278 -22.20 -10.60 -15.88
CA SER A 278 -22.86 -11.85 -15.50
C SER A 278 -22.04 -12.69 -14.52
N VAL A 279 -20.73 -12.80 -14.74
CA VAL A 279 -19.83 -13.58 -13.86
C VAL A 279 -19.68 -12.87 -12.52
N THR A 280 -19.43 -11.54 -12.52
CA THR A 280 -19.30 -10.76 -11.29
C THR A 280 -20.58 -10.76 -10.48
N LYS A 281 -21.76 -10.70 -11.13
CA LYS A 281 -23.04 -10.77 -10.42
C LYS A 281 -23.22 -12.11 -9.71
N THR A 282 -23.02 -13.21 -10.41
CA THR A 282 -23.21 -14.57 -9.84
C THR A 282 -22.29 -14.79 -8.64
N ALA A 283 -21.01 -14.44 -8.80
CA ALA A 283 -20.04 -14.59 -7.72
C ALA A 283 -20.27 -13.62 -6.56
N ALA A 284 -20.74 -12.39 -6.84
CA ALA A 284 -21.14 -11.43 -5.82
C ALA A 284 -22.32 -11.94 -5.00
N ASP A 285 -23.36 -12.47 -5.66
CA ASP A 285 -24.54 -12.99 -4.96
C ASP A 285 -24.17 -14.18 -4.05
N GLU A 286 -23.29 -15.08 -4.48
CA GLU A 286 -22.79 -16.19 -3.65
C GLU A 286 -21.93 -15.71 -2.46
N LEU A 287 -21.06 -14.72 -2.67
CA LEU A 287 -20.21 -14.18 -1.62
C LEU A 287 -21.01 -13.36 -0.58
N GLU A 288 -22.00 -12.59 -1.04
CA GLU A 288 -22.91 -11.84 -0.18
C GLU A 288 -23.74 -12.80 0.70
N MET A 289 -24.23 -13.91 0.15
CA MET A 289 -24.90 -14.94 0.94
C MET A 289 -24.01 -15.50 2.06
N ALA A 290 -22.71 -15.70 1.79
CA ALA A 290 -21.76 -16.17 2.79
C ALA A 290 -21.50 -15.11 3.88
N LEU A 291 -21.42 -13.84 3.51
CA LEU A 291 -21.25 -12.71 4.43
C LEU A 291 -22.50 -12.49 5.31
N ASP A 292 -23.70 -12.47 4.72
CA ASP A 292 -24.97 -12.30 5.44
C ASP A 292 -25.24 -13.44 6.43
N SER A 293 -24.80 -14.65 6.09
CA SER A 293 -24.96 -15.82 6.96
C SER A 293 -24.04 -15.76 8.18
N ASP A 294 -22.86 -15.14 8.04
CA ASP A 294 -21.94 -14.88 9.15
C ASP A 294 -22.48 -13.79 10.09
N ASP A 295 -22.99 -12.68 9.54
CA ASP A 295 -23.59 -11.60 10.32
C ASP A 295 -24.79 -12.09 11.15
N LYS A 296 -25.61 -12.99 10.58
CA LYS A 296 -26.71 -13.65 11.30
C LYS A 296 -26.25 -14.67 12.34
N ALA A 297 -25.05 -15.22 12.23
CA ALA A 297 -24.50 -16.14 13.22
C ALA A 297 -23.87 -15.39 14.42
N LYS A 298 -23.50 -14.12 14.23
CA LYS A 298 -22.92 -13.24 15.26
C LYS A 298 -23.97 -12.45 16.08
N HIS A 299 -25.24 -12.50 15.68
CA HIS A 299 -26.37 -11.82 16.32
C HIS A 299 -27.46 -12.80 16.77
#